data_AF-A0A0H3LNK9-F1
#
_entry.id   AF-A0A0H3LNK9-F1
#
_cell.length_a   1.000
_cell.length_b   1.000
_cell.length_c   1.000
_cell.angle_alpha   90.00
_cell.angle_beta   90.00
_cell.angle_gamma   90.00
#
_symmetry.space_group_name_H-M   'P 1'
#
loop_
_entity.id
_entity.type
_entity.pdbx_description
1 polymer ?
#
loop_
_entity_poly.entity_id
_entity_poly.type
_entity_poly.pdbx_seq_one_letter_code
_entity_poly.pdbx_strand_id
1 'polypeptide(L)' 'MHGIAELPTYIRLAGKLLGPQERQDLIGYLAAHPEAGDIMEGTGGVRVIYY' A
#
# COMPACT_ATOMS: atom_id res chain seq x y z
N MET A 1 3.42 -7.16 13.35
CA MET A 1 3.39 -7.64 11.96
C MET A 1 1.94 -7.80 11.56
N HIS A 2 1.49 -7.08 10.54
CA HIS A 2 0.09 -7.05 10.11
C HIS A 2 -0.09 -7.80 8.78
N GLY A 3 -1.28 -8.35 8.56
CA GLY A 3 -1.64 -8.93 7.27
C GLY A 3 -2.00 -7.84 6.26
N ILE A 4 -1.64 -8.05 4.99
CA ILE A 4 -1.99 -7.14 3.89
C ILE A 4 -3.06 -7.79 3.03
N ALA A 5 -4.13 -7.06 2.78
CA ALA A 5 -5.16 -7.43 1.82
C ALA A 5 -5.11 -6.45 0.64
N GLU A 6 -4.90 -6.97 -0.57
CA GLU A 6 -4.87 -6.17 -1.78
C GLU A 6 -6.19 -6.29 -2.53
N LEU A 7 -6.73 -5.17 -3.00
CA LEU A 7 -7.92 -5.17 -3.86
C LEU A 7 -7.54 -5.58 -5.29
N PRO A 8 -8.44 -6.26 -6.05
CA PRO A 8 -8.17 -6.65 -7.44
C PRO A 8 -7.77 -5.48 -8.35
N THR A 9 -8.32 -4.28 -8.11
CA THR A 9 -7.96 -3.06 -8.83
C THR A 9 -6.52 -2.62 -8.57
N TYR A 10 -6.06 -2.71 -7.32
CA TYR A 10 -4.68 -2.41 -6.96
C TYR A 10 -3.71 -3.41 -7.59
N ILE A 11 -3.97 -4.72 -7.49
CA ILE A 11 -3.11 -5.78 -8.05
C ILE A 11 -2.86 -5.55 -9.55
N ARG A 12 -3.91 -5.22 -10.32
CA ARG A 12 -3.81 -4.96 -11.75
C ARG A 12 -2.99 -3.72 -12.10
N LEU A 13 -3.06 -2.67 -11.29
CA LEU A 13 -2.31 -1.42 -11.53
C LEU A 13 -0.86 -1.57 -11.07
N ALA A 14 -0.64 -2.13 -9.88
CA ALA A 14 0.69 -2.38 -9.33
C ALA A 14 1.53 -3.24 -10.27
N GLY A 15 0.97 -4.30 -10.86
CA GLY A 15 1.70 -5.14 -11.83
C GLY A 15 2.09 -4.44 -13.14
N LYS A 16 1.55 -3.24 -13.42
CA LYS A 16 1.93 -2.41 -14.57
C LYS A 16 2.89 -1.27 -14.19
N LEU A 17 2.88 -0.85 -12.93
CA LEU A 17 3.56 0.37 -12.46
C LEU A 17 4.78 0.08 -11.59
N LEU A 18 4.80 -1.07 -10.90
CA LEU A 18 5.85 -1.45 -9.96
C LEU A 18 6.57 -2.69 -10.46
N GLY A 19 7.88 -2.72 -10.28
CA GLY A 19 8.68 -3.93 -10.41
C GLY A 19 8.29 -4.98 -9.37
N PRO A 20 8.56 -6.28 -9.61
CA PRO A 20 8.23 -7.35 -8.67
C PRO A 20 8.84 -7.15 -7.28
N GLN A 21 10.09 -6.68 -7.21
CA GLN A 21 10.77 -6.42 -5.95
C GLN A 21 10.21 -5.18 -5.24
N GLU A 22 10.00 -4.09 -5.97
CA GLU A 22 9.43 -2.84 -5.42
C GLU A 22 8.07 -3.08 -4.77
N ARG A 23 7.21 -3.88 -5.43
CA ARG A 23 5.91 -4.27 -4.85
C ARG A 23 6.09 -5.09 -3.58
N GLN A 24 7.04 -6.02 -3.55
CA GLN A 24 7.29 -6.85 -2.37
C GLN A 24 7.83 -6.04 -1.19
N ASP A 25 8.70 -5.08 -1.47
CA ASP A 25 9.26 -4.15 -0.48
C ASP A 25 8.16 -3.26 0.10
N LEU A 26 7.26 -2.76 -0.75
CA LEU A 26 6.11 -1.95 -0.34
C LEU A 26 5.16 -2.71 0.59
N ILE A 27 4.86 -3.98 0.26
CA ILE A 27 4.03 -4.87 1.09
C ILE A 27 4.71 -5.08 2.46
N GLY A 28 6.01 -5.36 2.47
CA GLY A 28 6.77 -5.58 3.71
C GLY A 28 6.79 -4.33 4.58
N TYR A 29 7.03 -3.16 3.98
CA TYR A 29 7.03 -1.87 4.66
C TYR A 29 5.67 -1.58 5.31
N LEU A 30 4.57 -1.69 4.55
CA LEU A 30 3.22 -1.41 5.07
C LEU A 30 2.79 -2.40 6.16
N ALA A 31 3.18 -3.67 6.06
CA ALA A 31 2.91 -4.67 7.09
C ALA A 31 3.61 -4.36 8.43
N ALA A 32 4.80 -3.74 8.36
CA ALA A 32 5.57 -3.29 9.52
C ALA A 32 5.09 -1.93 10.05
N HIS A 33 4.63 -1.04 9.17
CA HIS A 33 4.25 0.34 9.47
C HIS A 33 2.82 0.65 9.00
N PRO A 34 1.78 0.10 9.67
CA PRO A 34 0.38 0.24 9.23
C PRO A 34 -0.14 1.69 9.26
N GLU A 35 0.50 2.57 10.02
CA GLU A 35 0.12 3.99 10.14
C GLU A 35 0.93 4.89 9.19
N ALA A 36 1.75 4.32 8.30
CA ALA A 36 2.52 5.09 7.33
C ALA A 36 1.60 5.86 6.36
N GLY A 37 2.06 7.03 5.93
CA GLY A 37 1.35 7.90 5.00
C GLY A 37 0.46 8.95 5.67
N ASP A 38 0.05 9.90 4.87
CA ASP A 38 -0.77 11.03 5.28
C ASP A 38 -2.25 10.64 5.28
N ILE A 39 -2.99 11.12 6.29
CA ILE A 39 -4.44 10.91 6.36
C ILE A 39 -5.11 11.66 5.22
N MET A 40 -5.93 10.94 4.45
CA MET A 40 -6.84 11.56 3.49
C MET A 40 -8.12 11.95 4.22
N GLU A 41 -8.23 13.23 4.58
CA GLU A 41 -9.37 13.75 5.33
C GLU A 41 -10.72 13.44 4.67
N GLY A 42 -11.74 13.16 5.48
CA GLY A 42 -13.09 12.83 5.00
C GLY A 42 -13.28 11.41 4.47
N THR A 43 -12.26 10.54 4.52
CA THR A 43 -12.35 9.15 4.04
C THR A 43 -12.54 8.10 5.13
N GLY A 44 -12.63 8.52 6.39
CA GLY A 44 -12.74 7.59 7.53
C GLY A 44 -11.45 6.83 7.84
N GLY A 45 -10.28 7.43 7.56
CA GLY A 45 -8.98 6.90 7.97
C GLY A 45 -8.15 6.26 6.84
N VAL A 46 -8.48 6.52 5.57
CA VAL A 46 -7.60 6.13 4.45
C VAL A 46 -6.31 6.95 4.50
N ARG A 47 -5.18 6.30 4.23
CA ARG A 47 -3.86 6.93 4.15
C ARG A 47 -3.30 6.85 2.74
N VAL A 48 -2.54 7.87 2.36
CA VAL A 48 -1.79 7.93 1.10
C VAL A 48 -0.31 7.96 1.40
N ILE A 49 0.45 7.14 0.69
CA ILE A 49 1.90 7.17 0.65
C ILE A 49 2.33 7.57 -0.76
N TYR A 50 3.42 8.34 -0.84
CA TYR A 50 4.07 8.67 -2.10
C TYR A 50 5.28 7.77 -2.24
N TYR A 51 5.36 7.07 -3.37
CA TYR A 51 6.47 6.19 -3.76
C TYR A 51 7.29 6.91 -4.83
#